data_AF-A0A350WNL5-F1
#
_entry.id   AF-A0A350WNL5-F1
#
_cell.length_a   1.000
_cell.length_b   1.000
_cell.length_c   1.000
_cell.angle_alpha   90.00
_cell.angle_beta   90.00
_cell.angle_gamma   90.00
#
_symmetry.space_group_name_H-M   'P 1'
#
loop_
_entity.id
_entity.type
_entity.pdbx_description
1 polymer ?
#
loop_
_entity_poly.entity_id
_entity_poly.type
_entity_poly.pdbx_seq_one_letter_code
_entity_poly.pdbx_strand_id
1 'polypeptide(L)'
;MEKPNKIKPFEEVARIFQISNESAKYFLNHVQKSFKLDRPPHKLILEFVETQNYEFQPTPYDVASAMKESGVWNYDLGSPPPAVEDEEDVYK
;
A
#
# COMPACT_ATOMS: atom_id res chain seq x y z
N MET A 1 11.28 29.67 13.08
CA MET A 1 11.71 28.36 12.53
C MET A 1 10.48 27.48 12.47
N GLU A 2 9.82 27.43 11.31
CA GLU A 2 8.77 26.43 11.09
C GLU A 2 9.44 25.06 11.15
N LYS A 3 8.99 24.19 12.05
CA LYS A 3 9.38 22.78 12.00
C LYS A 3 8.94 22.28 10.62
N PRO A 4 9.77 21.59 9.82
CA PRO A 4 9.25 20.93 8.64
C PRO A 4 8.17 19.98 9.16
N ASN A 5 6.91 20.26 8.82
CA ASN A 5 5.81 19.35 9.10
C ASN A 5 6.18 18.07 8.34
N LYS A 6 6.82 17.12 9.04
CA LYS A 6 7.10 15.80 8.50
C LYS A 6 5.74 15.13 8.41
N ILE A 7 5.06 15.34 7.28
CA ILE A 7 3.83 14.65 6.93
C ILE A 7 4.12 13.16 7.08
N LYS A 8 3.30 12.47 7.86
CA LYS A 8 3.51 11.05 8.13
C LYS A 8 3.13 10.28 6.87
N PRO A 9 3.81 9.17 6.54
CA PRO A 9 3.54 8.43 5.31
C PRO A 9 2.06 8.07 5.10
N PHE A 10 1.34 7.72 6.17
CA PHE A 10 -0.08 7.40 6.07
C PHE A 10 -0.98 8.61 5.79
N GLU A 11 -0.60 9.82 6.21
CA GLU A 11 -1.38 11.04 5.95
C GLU A 11 -1.32 11.38 4.45
N GLU A 12 -0.17 11.15 3.83
CA GLU A 12 0.02 11.38 2.40
C GLU A 12 -0.67 10.31 1.56
N VAL A 13 -0.57 9.03 1.95
CA VAL A 13 -1.35 7.96 1.31
C VAL A 13 -2.85 8.22 1.40
N ALA A 14 -3.34 8.67 2.56
CA ALA A 14 -4.74 9.06 2.74
C ALA A 14 -5.16 10.17 1.77
N ARG A 15 -4.29 11.18 1.57
CA ARG A 15 -4.50 12.27 0.61
C ARG A 15 -4.51 11.79 -0.84
N ILE A 16 -3.55 10.95 -1.23
CA ILE A 16 -3.39 10.44 -2.60
C ILE A 16 -4.62 9.62 -3.02
N PHE A 17 -5.05 8.69 -2.18
CA PHE A 17 -6.18 7.80 -2.48
C PHE A 17 -7.54 8.32 -2.00
N GLN A 18 -7.58 9.50 -1.37
CA GLN A 18 -8.78 10.11 -0.80
C GLN A 18 -9.52 9.18 0.19
N ILE A 19 -8.74 8.48 1.04
CA ILE A 19 -9.24 7.55 2.07
C ILE A 19 -8.99 8.10 3.47
N SER A 20 -9.54 7.45 4.50
CA SER A 20 -9.27 7.82 5.89
C SER A 20 -7.82 7.52 6.30
N ASN A 21 -7.34 8.22 7.33
CA ASN A 21 -6.02 7.96 7.93
C ASN A 21 -5.94 6.52 8.49
N GLU A 22 -7.02 5.98 9.04
CA GLU A 22 -7.10 4.58 9.46
C GLU A 22 -6.89 3.63 8.28
N SER A 23 -7.59 3.83 7.18
CA SER A 23 -7.47 3.00 5.97
C SER A 23 -6.07 3.10 5.37
N ALA A 24 -5.46 4.28 5.35
CA ALA A 24 -4.08 4.44 4.87
C ALA A 24 -3.04 3.74 5.75
N LYS A 25 -3.21 3.75 7.08
CA LYS A 25 -2.37 2.95 7.99
C LYS A 25 -2.55 1.46 7.74
N TYR A 26 -3.80 1.01 7.58
CA TYR A 26 -4.11 -0.37 7.25
C TYR A 26 -3.43 -0.79 5.95
N PHE A 27 -3.55 0.04 4.91
CA PHE A 27 -2.94 -0.15 3.61
C PHE A 27 -1.42 -0.34 3.70
N LEU A 28 -0.70 0.62 4.28
CA LEU A 28 0.76 0.56 4.42
C LEU A 28 1.22 -0.69 5.19
N ASN A 29 0.53 -1.02 6.29
CA ASN A 29 0.83 -2.22 7.06
C ASN A 29 0.61 -3.51 6.24
N HIS A 30 -0.38 -3.54 5.36
CA HIS A 30 -0.65 -4.71 4.53
C HIS A 30 0.37 -4.84 3.40
N VAL A 31 0.81 -3.74 2.79
CA VAL A 31 1.92 -3.76 1.82
C VAL A 31 3.17 -4.36 2.47
N GLN A 32 3.50 -3.93 3.69
CA GLN A 32 4.63 -4.53 4.44
C GLN A 32 4.46 -6.02 4.69
N LYS A 33 3.26 -6.46 5.10
CA LYS A 33 2.96 -7.86 5.41
C LYS A 33 2.91 -8.76 4.18
N SER A 34 2.78 -8.18 2.98
CA SER A 34 2.89 -8.94 1.73
C SER A 34 4.30 -9.50 1.52
N PHE A 35 5.34 -8.99 2.19
CA PHE A 35 6.70 -9.55 2.12
C PHE A 35 6.98 -10.54 3.26
N LYS A 36 7.57 -11.70 2.92
CA LYS A 36 7.80 -12.82 3.87
C LYS A 36 8.91 -12.55 4.87
N LEU A 37 10.06 -12.10 4.37
CA LEU A 37 11.32 -12.08 5.14
C LEU A 37 11.69 -10.67 5.59
N ASP A 38 11.67 -9.72 4.67
CA ASP A 38 12.03 -8.33 4.97
C ASP A 38 10.97 -7.36 4.44
N ARG A 39 10.64 -6.37 5.27
CA ARG A 39 9.49 -5.50 5.05
C ARG A 39 9.96 -4.10 4.70
N PRO A 40 9.48 -3.50 3.59
CA PRO A 40 9.90 -2.17 3.21
C PRO A 40 9.41 -1.14 4.26
N PRO A 41 10.18 -0.08 4.55
CA PRO A 41 9.71 0.99 5.43
C PRO A 41 8.56 1.77 4.79
N HIS A 42 7.60 2.25 5.59
CA HIS A 42 6.44 3.02 5.08
C HIS A 42 6.82 4.22 4.20
N LYS A 43 7.96 4.86 4.48
CA LYS A 43 8.46 5.97 3.67
C LYS A 43 8.79 5.54 2.24
N LEU A 44 9.41 4.37 2.08
CA LEU A 44 9.75 3.83 0.77
C LEU A 44 8.49 3.41 0.00
N ILE A 45 7.50 2.86 0.71
CA ILE A 45 6.20 2.52 0.10
C ILE A 45 5.50 3.78 -0.41
N LEU A 46 5.49 4.85 0.40
CA LEU A 46 4.94 6.14 -0.03
C LEU A 46 5.68 6.69 -1.26
N GLU A 47 7.01 6.78 -1.19
CA GLU A 47 7.83 7.28 -2.31
C GLU A 47 7.55 6.49 -3.59
N PHE A 48 7.42 5.17 -3.49
CA PHE A 48 7.01 4.33 -4.62
C PHE A 48 5.61 4.72 -5.12
N VAL A 49 4.60 4.75 -4.24
CA VAL A 49 3.22 5.11 -4.60
C VAL A 49 3.13 6.49 -5.26
N GLU A 50 3.88 7.48 -4.80
CA GLU A 50 3.93 8.84 -5.38
C GLU A 50 4.46 8.86 -6.82
N THR A 51 5.32 7.91 -7.17
CA THR A 51 5.83 7.75 -8.55
C THR A 51 4.87 6.99 -9.45
N GLN A 52 3.88 6.30 -8.88
CA GLN A 52 2.90 5.55 -9.65
C GLN A 52 1.68 6.43 -9.95
N ASN A 53 1.27 6.51 -11.21
CA ASN A 53 0.04 7.19 -11.62
C ASN A 53 -1.15 6.23 -11.52
N TYR A 54 -1.52 5.84 -10.30
CA TYR A 54 -2.69 5.00 -10.07
C TYR A 54 -3.98 5.76 -10.35
N GLU A 55 -4.83 5.24 -11.25
CA GLU A 55 -6.18 5.78 -11.51
C GLU A 55 -7.15 5.46 -10.36
N PHE A 56 -6.94 4.32 -9.69
CA PHE A 56 -7.74 3.84 -8.56
C PHE A 56 -6.82 3.34 -7.45
N GLN A 57 -7.32 3.29 -6.21
CA GLN A 57 -6.54 2.73 -5.10
C GLN A 57 -6.20 1.26 -5.39
N PRO A 58 -4.91 0.89 -5.53
CA PRO A 58 -4.51 -0.49 -5.75
C PRO A 58 -4.72 -1.32 -4.48
N THR A 59 -4.71 -2.65 -4.59
CA THR A 59 -4.64 -3.47 -3.37
C THR A 59 -3.24 -3.38 -2.75
N PRO A 60 -3.08 -3.65 -1.44
CA PRO A 60 -1.76 -3.70 -0.82
C PRO A 60 -0.82 -4.74 -1.45
N TYR A 61 -1.37 -5.85 -1.96
CA TYR A 61 -0.57 -6.88 -2.63
C TYR A 61 -0.08 -6.40 -4.00
N ASP A 62 -0.91 -5.67 -4.76
CA ASP A 62 -0.51 -5.12 -6.06
C ASP A 62 0.67 -4.16 -5.93
N VAL A 63 0.65 -3.29 -4.92
CA VAL A 63 1.78 -2.40 -4.64
C VAL A 63 3.03 -3.19 -4.26
N ALA A 64 2.90 -4.22 -3.43
CA ALA A 64 4.04 -5.08 -3.07
C ALA A 64 4.61 -5.83 -4.29
N SER A 65 3.76 -6.31 -5.20
CA SER A 65 4.17 -6.93 -6.47
C SER A 65 4.92 -5.94 -7.34
N ALA A 66 4.35 -4.75 -7.55
CA ALA A 66 4.98 -3.70 -8.35
C ALA A 66 6.33 -3.23 -7.76
N MET A 67 6.45 -3.14 -6.43
CA MET A 67 7.73 -2.84 -5.76
C MET A 67 8.79 -3.94 -5.97
N LYS A 68 8.38 -5.22 -5.99
CA LYS A 68 9.28 -6.33 -6.29
C LYS A 68 9.71 -6.31 -7.76
N GLU A 69 8.75 -6.19 -8.66
CA GLU A 69 8.96 -6.20 -10.13
C GLU A 69 9.84 -5.05 -10.59
N SER A 70 9.69 -3.86 -9.98
CA SER A 70 10.55 -2.70 -10.23
C SER A 70 11.94 -2.79 -9.57
N GLY A 71 12.18 -3.79 -8.72
CA GLY A 71 13.42 -3.94 -7.97
C GLY A 71 13.60 -2.97 -6.81
N VAL A 72 12.63 -2.10 -6.52
CA VAL A 72 12.65 -1.17 -5.38
C VAL A 72 12.71 -1.92 -4.04
N TRP A 73 12.04 -3.06 -3.95
CA TRP A 73 12.14 -3.97 -2.81
C TRP A 73 12.08 -5.43 -3.27
N ASN A 74 13.24 -5.98 -3.60
CA ASN A 74 13.37 -7.31 -4.21
C ASN A 74 13.41 -8.44 -3.16
N TYR A 75 12.36 -8.55 -2.35
CA TYR A 75 12.15 -9.66 -1.42
C TYR A 75 10.96 -10.51 -1.82
N ASP A 76 10.94 -11.76 -1.35
CA ASP A 76 9.85 -12.69 -1.68
C ASP A 76 8.52 -12.28 -1.06
N LEU A 77 7.48 -12.39 -1.90
CA LEU A 77 6.10 -12.14 -1.51
C LEU A 77 5.47 -13.37 -0.85
N GLY A 78 4.52 -13.10 0.03
CA GLY A 78 3.48 -14.00 0.50
C GLY A 78 2.67 -14.59 -0.65
N SER A 79 1.84 -15.58 -0.35
CA SER A 79 0.73 -15.86 -1.26
C SER A 79 -0.17 -14.62 -1.31
N PRO A 80 -0.74 -14.28 -2.47
CA PRO A 80 -1.77 -13.24 -2.52
C PRO A 80 -2.90 -13.62 -1.55
N PRO A 81 -3.52 -12.63 -0.89
CA PRO A 81 -4.73 -12.90 -0.13
C PRO A 81 -5.76 -13.58 -1.05
N PRO A 82 -6.60 -14.49 -0.54
CA PRO A 82 -7.67 -15.06 -1.34
C PRO A 82 -8.48 -13.90 -1.93
N ALA A 83 -8.77 -13.97 -3.23
CA ALA A 83 -9.72 -13.05 -3.83
C ALA A 83 -10.99 -13.15 -3.00
N VAL A 84 -11.50 -12.00 -2.54
CA VAL A 84 -12.85 -11.94 -2.02
C VAL A 84 -13.71 -12.29 -3.23
N GLU A 85 -14.23 -13.51 -3.30
CA GLU A 85 -15.33 -13.81 -4.21
C GLU A 85 -16.42 -12.81 -3.85
N ASP A 86 -16.74 -11.90 -4.76
CA ASP A 86 -17.71 -10.84 -4.54
C ASP A 86 -18.95 -11.43 -3.85
N GLU A 87 -19.26 -10.94 -2.65
CA GLU A 87 -20.55 -11.19 -1.99
C GLU A 87 -21.69 -10.44 -2.73
N GLU A 88 -21.61 -10.26 -4.06
CA GLU A 88 -22.67 -9.73 -4.91
C GLU A 88 -23.68 -10.81 -5.34
N ASP A 89 -23.90 -11.86 -4.55
CA ASP A 89 -24.96 -12.86 -4.84
C ASP A 89 -25.73 -13.32 -3.58
N VAL A 90 -25.87 -12.45 -2.57
CA VAL A 90 -26.73 -12.69 -1.40
C VAL A 90 -27.75 -11.57 -1.20
N TYR A 91 -28.45 -11.16 -2.27
CA TYR A 91 -29.82 -10.62 -2.15
C TYR A 91 -30.63 -11.00 -3.40
N LYS A 92 -31.27 -12.16 -3.36
CA LYS A 92 -32.50 -12.45 -4.11
C LYS A 92 -33.65 -12.59 -3.12
#